data_AF-A0A1W2FV24-F1
#
_entry.id   AF-A0A1W2FV24-F1
#
_cell.length_a   1.000
_cell.length_b   1.000
_cell.length_c   1.000
_cell.angle_alpha   90.00
_cell.angle_beta   90.00
_cell.angle_gamma   90.00
#
_symmetry.space_group_name_H-M   'P 1'
#
loop_
_entity.id
_entity.type
_entity.pdbx_description
1 polymer ?
#
loop_
_entity_poly.entity_id
_entity_poly.type
_entity_poly.pdbx_seq_one_letter_code
_entity_poly.pdbx_strand_id
1 'polypeptide(L)'
;MGLTKVWLKTFTDGLVRADQVVGVSAHQTPALPGKSVNWLVDVTLAVSVGSGGTAGWEVNALHRTLIQTRFEPLGAAEALTELLARLHDTDPAGLITTRITKSRVEFTFQPFTAPASKTSSENHTSS
;
A
#
# COMPACT_ATOMS: atom_id res chain seq x y z
N MET A 1 -6.54 -13.16 -10.63
CA MET A 1 -5.90 -11.82 -10.57
C MET A 1 -6.20 -11.19 -9.21
N GLY A 2 -5.55 -11.66 -8.14
CA GLY A 2 -6.07 -11.51 -6.76
C GLY A 2 -5.92 -10.17 -6.04
N LEU A 3 -5.26 -9.17 -6.64
CA LEU A 3 -4.91 -7.92 -5.92
C LEU A 3 -5.36 -6.63 -6.61
N THR A 4 -6.06 -6.73 -7.74
CA THR A 4 -6.47 -5.57 -8.55
C THR A 4 -7.48 -4.63 -7.85
N LYS A 5 -8.13 -5.13 -6.80
CA LYS A 5 -9.13 -4.42 -5.99
C LYS A 5 -8.62 -4.04 -4.59
N VAL A 6 -7.36 -4.34 -4.30
CA VAL A 6 -6.70 -4.04 -3.02
C VAL A 6 -5.83 -2.80 -3.19
N TRP A 7 -5.99 -1.86 -2.28
CA TRP A 7 -5.27 -0.59 -2.29
C TRP A 7 -4.41 -0.46 -1.04
N LEU A 8 -3.25 0.21 -1.14
CA LEU A 8 -2.41 0.58 -0.02
C LEU A 8 -2.52 2.09 0.19
N LYS A 9 -2.80 2.52 1.41
CA LYS A 9 -2.71 3.93 1.79
C LYS A 9 -1.25 4.32 2.01
N THR A 10 -0.78 5.34 1.29
CA THR A 10 0.58 5.88 1.44
C THR A 10 0.66 6.87 2.60
N PHE A 11 1.87 7.15 3.08
CA PHE A 11 2.13 8.09 4.17
C PHE A 11 1.63 9.51 3.86
N THR A 12 1.70 9.94 2.60
CA THR A 12 1.23 11.26 2.12
C THR A 12 -0.24 11.26 1.65
N ASP A 13 -1.10 10.43 2.24
CA ASP A 13 -2.53 10.31 1.93
C ASP A 13 -2.89 9.94 0.47
N GLY A 14 -1.93 9.38 -0.28
CA GLY A 14 -2.18 8.78 -1.60
C GLY A 14 -2.65 7.32 -1.52
N LEU A 15 -3.07 6.78 -2.66
CA LEU A 15 -3.41 5.37 -2.84
C LEU A 15 -2.53 4.74 -3.92
N VAL A 16 -2.16 3.48 -3.70
CA VAL A 16 -1.41 2.65 -4.63
C VAL A 16 -2.12 1.31 -4.78
N ARG A 17 -2.18 0.77 -6.00
CA ARG A 17 -2.74 -0.57 -6.23
C ARG A 17 -1.78 -1.65 -5.78
N ALA A 18 -2.28 -2.64 -5.04
CA ALA A 18 -1.48 -3.75 -4.52
C ALA A 18 -0.87 -4.61 -5.64
N ASP A 19 -1.59 -4.82 -6.75
CA ASP A 19 -1.08 -5.60 -7.88
C ASP A 19 0.05 -4.91 -8.66
N GLN A 20 0.31 -3.62 -8.39
CA GLN A 20 1.44 -2.89 -8.97
C GLN A 20 2.70 -2.96 -8.11
N VAL A 21 2.63 -3.51 -6.90
CA VAL A 21 3.78 -3.63 -6.00
C VAL A 21 4.69 -4.76 -6.45
N VAL A 22 5.95 -4.45 -6.73
CA VAL A 22 6.99 -5.41 -7.15
C VAL A 22 8.09 -5.60 -6.10
N GLY A 23 8.09 -4.77 -5.05
CA GLY A 23 9.03 -4.89 -3.95
C GLY A 23 8.57 -4.11 -2.74
N VAL A 24 9.06 -4.52 -1.56
CA VAL A 24 8.89 -3.83 -0.29
C VAL A 24 10.27 -3.66 0.32
N SER A 25 10.59 -2.47 0.81
CA SER A 25 11.89 -2.19 1.43
C SER A 25 11.75 -1.34 2.69
N ALA A 26 12.69 -1.53 3.61
CA ALA A 26 12.88 -0.67 4.77
C ALA A 26 14.28 -0.07 4.71
N HIS A 27 14.40 1.25 4.81
CA HIS A 27 15.70 1.92 4.76
C HIS A 27 15.69 3.23 5.54
N GLN A 28 16.87 3.71 5.88
CA GLN A 28 17.04 4.99 6.57
C GLN A 28 17.01 6.16 5.59
N THR A 29 16.38 7.26 6.01
CA THR A 29 16.56 8.56 5.35
C THR A 29 18.04 8.93 5.41
N PRO A 30 18.59 9.61 4.38
CA PRO A 30 19.95 10.12 4.41
C PRO A 30 20.24 10.91 5.69
N ALA A 31 21.38 10.63 6.33
CA ALA A 31 21.82 11.37 7.50
C ALA A 31 22.19 12.80 7.08
N LEU A 32 21.36 13.78 7.44
CA LEU A 32 21.62 15.20 7.22
C LEU A 32 22.03 15.86 8.53
N PRO A 33 23.09 16.69 8.56
CA PRO A 33 23.51 17.41 9.77
C PRO A 33 22.33 18.15 10.41
N GLY A 34 22.13 17.92 11.71
CA GLY A 34 21.05 18.55 12.49
C GLY A 34 19.66 17.94 12.30
N LYS A 35 19.48 16.91 11.46
CA LYS A 35 18.20 16.18 11.32
C LYS A 35 18.29 14.79 11.91
N SER A 36 17.24 14.40 12.62
CA SER A 36 17.08 13.04 13.13
C SER A 36 16.79 12.09 11.97
N VAL A 37 17.57 11.00 11.91
CA VAL A 37 17.36 9.92 10.94
C VAL A 37 16.01 9.26 11.20
N ASN A 38 15.29 8.96 10.13
CA ASN A 38 14.06 8.18 10.18
C ASN A 38 14.23 6.92 9.35
N TRP A 39 13.44 5.90 9.67
CA TRP A 39 13.27 4.74 8.83
C TRP A 39 11.99 4.88 8.02
N LEU A 40 12.08 4.55 6.74
CA LEU A 40 10.97 4.50 5.81
C LEU A 40 10.65 3.05 5.49
N VAL A 41 9.36 2.73 5.40
CA VAL A 41 8.88 1.51 4.73
C VAL A 41 8.25 1.92 3.42
N ASP A 42 8.83 1.46 2.33
CA ASP A 42 8.46 1.82 0.97
C ASP A 42 8.00 0.60 0.18
N VAL A 43 7.09 0.84 -0.77
CA VAL A 43 6.80 -0.10 -1.85
C VAL A 43 7.37 0.41 -3.16
N THR A 44 7.95 -0.50 -3.93
CA THR A 44 8.41 -0.25 -5.30
C THR A 44 7.31 -0.69 -6.26
N LEU A 45 6.98 0.16 -7.23
CA LEU A 45 5.94 -0.13 -8.22
C LEU A 45 6.52 -0.62 -9.55
N ALA A 46 5.76 -1.45 -10.26
CA ALA A 46 6.08 -1.94 -11.59
C ALA A 46 6.19 -0.81 -12.63
N VAL A 47 5.52 0.32 -12.37
CA VAL A 47 5.59 1.51 -13.21
C VAL A 47 6.83 2.32 -12.86
N SER A 48 7.67 2.55 -13.87
CA SER A 48 8.80 3.46 -13.74
C SER A 48 8.33 4.91 -13.85
N VAL A 49 9.03 5.82 -13.17
CA VAL A 49 8.90 7.26 -13.42
C VAL A 49 10.13 7.73 -14.16
N GLY A 50 9.94 8.57 -15.16
CA GLY A 50 11.04 9.16 -15.89
C GLY A 50 10.91 10.68 -16.02
N SER A 51 12.06 11.32 -16.17
CA SER A 51 12.17 12.74 -16.48
C SER A 51 13.17 12.94 -17.62
N GLY A 52 12.81 13.80 -18.56
CA GLY A 52 13.72 14.19 -19.65
C GLY A 52 14.64 15.33 -19.24
N GLY A 53 15.95 15.16 -19.50
CA GLY A 53 16.95 16.22 -19.39
C GLY A 53 17.75 16.36 -20.70
N THR A 54 18.64 17.34 -20.76
CA THR A 54 19.51 17.59 -21.94
C THR A 54 20.47 16.43 -22.23
N ALA A 55 20.73 15.55 -21.26
CA ALA A 55 21.57 14.37 -21.37
C ALA A 55 20.82 13.07 -21.73
N GLY A 56 19.48 13.10 -21.81
CA GLY A 56 18.66 11.92 -22.13
C GLY A 56 17.48 11.71 -21.19
N TRP A 57 16.94 10.49 -21.21
CA TRP A 57 15.79 10.07 -20.40
C TRP A 57 16.26 9.25 -19.20
N GLU A 58 16.05 9.79 -17.99
CA GLU A 58 16.30 9.09 -16.73
C GLU A 58 15.06 8.26 -16.39
N VAL A 59 15.20 6.95 -16.18
CA VAL A 59 14.11 6.06 -15.75
C VAL A 59 14.46 5.48 -14.39
N ASN A 60 13.62 5.76 -13.39
CA ASN A 60 13.81 5.28 -12.03
C ASN A 60 12.60 4.48 -11.54
N ALA A 61 12.87 3.56 -10.61
CA ALA A 61 11.82 2.83 -9.93
C ALA A 61 10.95 3.80 -9.12
N LEU A 62 9.63 3.65 -9.17
CA LEU A 62 8.72 4.48 -8.38
C LEU A 62 8.59 3.90 -6.98
N HIS A 63 9.18 4.59 -6.01
CA HIS A 63 9.02 4.29 -4.59
C HIS A 63 7.87 5.09 -3.98
N ARG A 64 7.05 4.44 -3.17
CA ARG A 64 5.97 5.09 -2.40
C ARG A 64 6.07 4.69 -0.94
N THR A 65 6.25 5.69 -0.09
CA THR A 65 6.34 5.49 1.35
C THR A 65 4.99 5.16 1.96
N LEU A 66 4.92 4.08 2.72
CA LEU A 66 3.76 3.66 3.49
C LEU A 66 3.77 4.25 4.90
N ILE A 67 4.94 4.29 5.54
CA ILE A 67 5.10 4.87 6.88
C ILE A 67 6.53 5.30 7.15
N GLN A 68 6.68 6.27 8.06
CA GLN A 68 7.96 6.73 8.59
C GLN A 68 8.02 6.46 10.10
N THR A 69 9.15 5.96 10.58
CA THR A 69 9.35 5.58 11.99
C THR A 69 10.70 6.06 12.53
N ARG A 70 10.85 6.08 13.85
CA ARG A 70 12.10 6.45 14.55
C ARG A 70 12.99 5.25 14.88
N PHE A 71 12.47 4.04 14.69
CA PHE A 71 13.12 2.78 15.00
C PHE A 71 13.17 1.93 13.72
N GLU A 72 14.05 0.94 13.68
CA GLU A 72 14.10 0.05 12.52
C GLU A 72 12.84 -0.82 12.47
N PRO A 73 12.05 -0.79 11.36
CA PRO A 73 10.79 -1.53 11.24
C PRO A 73 11.06 -3.00 10.89
N LEU A 74 11.73 -3.72 11.79
CA LEU A 74 12.11 -5.12 11.63
C LEU A 74 10.89 -5.99 11.30
N GLY A 75 11.00 -6.80 10.24
CA GLY A 75 9.95 -7.72 9.80
C GLY A 75 8.79 -7.06 9.04
N ALA A 76 8.81 -5.74 8.81
CA ALA A 76 7.70 -5.06 8.16
C ALA A 76 7.54 -5.47 6.68
N ALA A 77 8.66 -5.69 5.97
CA ALA A 77 8.62 -6.11 4.57
C ALA A 77 8.00 -7.51 4.41
N GLU A 78 8.39 -8.43 5.28
CA GLU A 78 7.88 -9.79 5.36
C GLU A 78 6.40 -9.78 5.73
N ALA A 79 6.01 -9.04 6.77
CA ALA A 79 4.62 -8.96 7.22
C ALA A 79 3.67 -8.41 6.13
N LEU A 80 4.10 -7.41 5.35
CA LEU A 80 3.31 -6.91 4.23
C LEU A 80 3.24 -7.94 3.10
N THR A 81 4.36 -8.57 2.76
CA THR A 81 4.42 -9.61 1.72
C THR A 81 3.48 -10.78 2.06
N GLU A 82 3.50 -11.24 3.30
CA GLU A 82 2.59 -12.29 3.79
C GLU A 82 1.12 -11.87 3.72
N LEU A 83 0.80 -10.62 4.07
CA LEU A 83 -0.55 -10.10 3.94
C LEU A 83 -1.01 -10.07 2.48
N LEU A 84 -0.17 -9.56 1.58
CA LEU A 84 -0.46 -9.51 0.15
C LEU A 84 -0.67 -10.90 -0.44
N ALA A 85 0.13 -11.90 -0.03
CA ALA A 85 -0.04 -13.28 -0.45
C ALA A 85 -1.41 -13.83 0.00
N ARG A 86 -1.79 -13.65 1.27
CA ARG A 86 -3.11 -14.09 1.77
C ARG A 86 -4.28 -13.42 1.05
N LEU A 87 -4.14 -12.12 0.72
CA LEU A 87 -5.18 -11.39 -0.01
C LEU A 87 -5.24 -11.83 -1.47
N HIS A 88 -4.10 -12.14 -2.11
CA HIS A 88 -4.08 -12.65 -3.48
C HIS A 88 -4.95 -13.89 -3.64
N ASP A 89 -4.89 -14.82 -2.68
CA ASP A 89 -5.62 -16.09 -2.74
C ASP A 89 -7.14 -15.93 -2.51
N THR A 90 -7.56 -14.81 -1.89
CA THR A 90 -8.97 -14.56 -1.54
C THR A 90 -9.68 -13.54 -2.44
N ASP A 91 -8.95 -12.90 -3.37
CA ASP A 91 -9.42 -11.83 -4.28
C ASP A 91 -10.36 -10.77 -3.64
N PRO A 92 -10.03 -10.21 -2.46
CA PRO A 92 -10.91 -9.27 -1.80
C PRO A 92 -10.78 -7.86 -2.39
N ALA A 93 -11.78 -7.03 -2.12
CA ALA A 93 -11.73 -5.59 -2.40
C ALA A 93 -11.60 -4.82 -1.08
N GLY A 94 -10.59 -3.94 -0.97
CA GLY A 94 -10.39 -3.19 0.25
C GLY A 94 -9.13 -2.35 0.31
N LEU A 95 -8.85 -1.82 1.49
CA LEU A 95 -7.77 -0.90 1.78
C LEU A 95 -6.84 -1.48 2.85
N ILE A 96 -5.55 -1.52 2.57
CA ILE A 96 -4.48 -1.76 3.54
C ILE A 96 -4.03 -0.41 4.09
N THR A 97 -4.02 -0.29 5.41
CA THR A 97 -3.48 0.84 6.14
C THR A 97 -2.29 0.41 6.98
N THR A 98 -1.36 1.35 7.20
CA THR A 98 -0.15 1.11 7.97
C THR A 98 -0.20 1.96 9.23
N ARG A 99 0.16 1.37 10.38
CA ARG A 99 0.24 2.08 11.67
C ARG A 99 1.47 1.67 12.46
N ILE A 100 1.90 2.55 13.35
CA ILE A 100 2.89 2.21 14.39
C ILE A 100 2.13 1.67 15.60
N THR A 101 2.52 0.52 16.11
CA THR A 101 2.00 -0.03 17.37
C THR A 101 3.15 -0.43 18.28
N LYS A 102 3.23 0.19 19.46
CA LYS A 102 4.34 0.09 20.42
C LYS A 102 5.69 0.44 19.78
N SER A 103 6.33 -0.54 19.13
CA SER A 103 7.64 -0.45 18.48
C SER A 103 7.71 -1.29 17.20
N ARG A 104 6.57 -1.47 16.53
CA ARG A 104 6.46 -2.22 15.28
C ARG A 104 5.57 -1.49 14.29
N VAL A 105 5.77 -1.80 13.02
CA VAL A 105 4.89 -1.41 11.94
C VAL A 105 3.88 -2.53 11.73
N GLU A 106 2.59 -2.18 11.72
CA GLU A 106 1.50 -3.12 11.48
C GLU A 106 0.70 -2.71 10.24
N PHE A 107 0.31 -3.71 9.44
CA PHE A 107 -0.55 -3.54 8.28
C PHE A 107 -1.93 -4.12 8.58
N THR A 108 -2.97 -3.33 8.38
CA THR A 108 -4.36 -3.76 8.59
C THR A 108 -5.13 -3.67 7.29
N PHE A 109 -5.76 -4.77 6.89
CA PHE A 109 -6.69 -4.81 5.78
C PHE A 109 -8.11 -4.49 6.25
N GLN A 110 -8.79 -3.59 5.56
CA GLN A 110 -10.19 -3.26 5.75
C GLN A 110 -10.94 -3.52 4.43
N PRO A 111 -11.87 -4.48 4.37
CA PRO A 111 -12.69 -4.71 3.18
C PRO A 111 -13.61 -3.50 2.93
N PHE A 112 -13.88 -3.21 1.66
CA PHE A 112 -14.91 -2.24 1.34
C PHE A 112 -16.29 -2.82 1.67
N THR A 113 -17.13 -2.04 2.34
CA THR A 113 -18.52 -2.42 2.60
C THR A 113 -19.26 -2.51 1.27
N ALA A 114 -19.84 -3.67 0.96
CA ALA A 114 -20.75 -3.79 -0.19
C ALA A 114 -21.97 -2.89 0.05
N PRO A 115 -22.43 -2.11 -0.94
CA PRO A 115 -23.69 -1.40 -0.81
C PRO A 115 -24.80 -2.43 -0.56
N ALA A 116 -25.65 -2.17 0.44
CA ALA A 116 -26.80 -3.02 0.73
C ALA A 116 -27.62 -3.17 -0.56
N SER A 117 -27.69 -4.39 -1.09
CA SER A 117 -28.52 -4.70 -2.23
C SER A 117 -29.96 -4.32 -1.87
N LYS A 118 -30.55 -3.35 -2.58
CA LYS A 118 -31.98 -3.06 -2.44
C LYS A 118 -32.73 -4.31 -2.87
N THR A 119 -33.20 -5.10 -1.91
CA THR A 119 -34.11 -6.21 -2.18
C THR A 119 -35.38 -5.61 -2.78
N SER A 120 -35.57 -5.79 -4.09
CA SER A 120 -36.80 -5.43 -4.78
C SER A 120 -37.91 -6.33 -4.21
N SER A 121 -38.74 -5.80 -3.33
CA SER A 121 -40.02 -6.41 -3.00
C SER A 121 -40.98 -6.05 -4.12
N GLU A 122 -41.01 -6.85 -5.18
CA GLU A 122 -42.12 -6.88 -6.12
C GLU A 122 -43.34 -7.47 -5.39
N ASN A 123 -44.18 -6.59 -4.83
CA ASN A 123 -45.54 -6.96 -4.48
C ASN A 123 -46.35 -7.10 -5.77
N HIS A 124 -46.51 -8.34 -6.23
CA HIS A 124 -47.54 -8.72 -7.18
C HIS A 124 -48.91 -8.64 -6.48
N THR A 125 -49.69 -7.60 -6.77
CA THR A 125 -51.12 -7.57 -6.48
C THR A 125 -51.86 -7.85 -7.78
N SER A 126 -52.38 -9.07 -7.93
CA SER A 126 -53.36 -9.40 -8.95
C SER A 126 -54.73 -8.87 -8.53
N SER A 127 -55.39 -8.15 -9.43
CA SER A 127 -56.83 -7.90 -9.44
C SER A 127 -57.39 -8.34 -10.79
#